data_AF-A0A439D3F5-F1
#
_entry.id   AF-A0A439D3F5-F1
#
_cell.length_a   1.000
_cell.length_b   1.000
_cell.length_c   1.000
_cell.angle_alpha   90.00
_cell.angle_beta   90.00
_cell.angle_gamma   90.00
#
_symmetry.space_group_name_H-M   'P 1'
#
loop_
_entity.id
_entity.type
_entity.pdbx_description
1 polymer ?
#
loop_
_entity_poly.entity_id
_entity_poly.type
_entity_poly.pdbx_seq_one_letter_code
_entity_poly.pdbx_strand_id
1 'polypeptide(L)'
;MEYKIPRVIPDPGMIPNVERDAREAFEALKAGGVIIAPMDSGYALLSCSAEGIERAFQAKQRKPGHTLGVVATYATHEGGKKS
;
A
#
# COMPACT_ATOMS: atom_id res chain seq x y z
N MET A 1 -10.59 6.14 -18.97
CA MET A 1 -11.72 5.99 -18.03
C MET A 1 -11.19 6.41 -16.67
N GLU A 2 -11.61 7.55 -16.15
CA GLU A 2 -11.11 8.09 -14.88
C GLU A 2 -11.69 7.25 -13.73
N TYR A 3 -10.86 6.44 -13.07
CA TYR A 3 -11.28 5.65 -11.92
C TYR A 3 -11.34 6.55 -10.69
N LYS A 4 -12.49 7.17 -10.46
CA LYS A 4 -12.74 8.07 -9.33
C LYS A 4 -13.21 7.23 -8.13
N ILE A 5 -12.30 6.94 -7.22
CA ILE A 5 -12.64 6.28 -5.95
C ILE A 5 -13.49 7.28 -5.15
N PRO A 6 -14.72 6.94 -4.72
CA PRO A 6 -15.51 7.84 -3.91
C PRO A 6 -14.77 8.12 -2.59
N ARG A 7 -14.56 9.40 -2.27
CA ARG A 7 -14.02 9.80 -0.96
C ARG A 7 -15.10 9.53 0.08
N VAL A 8 -15.04 8.38 0.72
CA VAL A 8 -15.92 8.01 1.83
C VAL A 8 -15.26 8.44 3.13
N ILE A 9 -15.89 9.36 3.85
CA ILE A 9 -15.51 9.71 5.22
C ILE A 9 -16.54 9.02 6.12
N PRO A 10 -16.13 8.12 7.02
CA PRO A 10 -17.06 7.48 7.94
C PRO A 10 -17.65 8.51 8.92
N ASP A 11 -18.92 8.35 9.27
CA ASP A 11 -19.54 9.17 10.30
C ASP A 11 -18.86 8.97 11.66
N PRO A 12 -18.80 10.00 12.52
CA PRO A 12 -18.24 9.86 13.86
C PRO A 12 -18.90 8.70 14.63
N GLY A 13 -18.07 7.78 15.16
CA GLY A 13 -18.53 6.60 15.90
C GLY A 13 -18.83 5.36 15.05
N MET A 14 -18.71 5.45 13.72
CA MET A 14 -18.80 4.28 12.84
C MET A 14 -17.59 3.37 13.04
N ILE A 15 -17.85 2.08 13.28
CA ILE A 15 -16.80 1.06 13.43
C ILE A 15 -16.26 0.72 12.03
N PRO A 16 -14.93 0.80 11.79
CA PRO A 16 -14.35 0.40 10.51
C PRO A 16 -14.67 -1.06 10.18
N ASN A 17 -14.99 -1.33 8.91
CA ASN A 17 -15.11 -2.70 8.43
C ASN A 17 -13.72 -3.16 7.95
N VAL A 18 -12.93 -3.68 8.89
CA VAL A 18 -11.53 -4.06 8.66
C VAL A 18 -11.39 -5.05 7.51
N GLU A 19 -12.29 -6.02 7.37
CA GLU A 19 -12.21 -7.03 6.31
C GLU A 19 -12.45 -6.42 4.92
N ARG A 20 -13.49 -5.59 4.79
CA ARG A 20 -13.76 -4.87 3.54
C ARG A 20 -12.60 -3.94 3.19
N ASP A 21 -12.15 -3.14 4.15
CA ASP A 21 -11.12 -2.12 3.93
C ASP A 21 -9.78 -2.79 3.57
N ALA A 22 -9.46 -3.94 4.18
CA ALA A 22 -8.30 -4.75 3.82
C ALA A 22 -8.39 -5.33 2.40
N ARG A 23 -9.56 -5.82 1.99
CA ARG A 23 -9.79 -6.32 0.63
C ARG A 23 -9.63 -5.22 -0.42
N GLU A 24 -10.19 -4.03 -0.16
CA GLU A 24 -10.04 -2.88 -1.06
C GLU A 24 -8.58 -2.42 -1.16
N ALA A 25 -7.86 -2.38 -0.03
CA ALA A 25 -6.43 -2.07 -0.02
C ALA A 25 -5.61 -3.11 -0.81
N PHE A 26 -5.95 -4.39 -0.69
CA PHE A 26 -5.30 -5.45 -1.45
C PHE A 26 -5.53 -5.31 -2.96
N GLU A 27 -6.76 -5.08 -3.40
CA GLU A 27 -7.07 -4.88 -4.82
C GLU A 27 -6.39 -3.62 -5.38
N ALA A 28 -6.28 -2.55 -4.58
CA ALA A 28 -5.53 -1.36 -4.96
C ALA A 28 -4.04 -1.67 -5.18
N LEU A 29 -3.40 -2.44 -4.28
CA LEU A 29 -2.01 -2.89 -4.45
C LEU A 29 -1.83 -3.79 -5.68
N LYS A 30 -2.75 -4.73 -5.91
CA LYS A 30 -2.75 -5.66 -7.05
C LYS A 30 -2.89 -4.92 -8.39
N ALA A 31 -3.66 -3.84 -8.43
CA ALA A 31 -3.77 -2.95 -9.58
C ALA A 31 -2.55 -2.03 -9.78
N GLY A 32 -1.48 -2.21 -8.98
CA GLY A 32 -0.26 -1.41 -9.01
C GLY A 32 -0.36 -0.09 -8.25
N GLY A 33 -1.45 0.15 -7.53
CA GLY A 33 -1.70 1.35 -6.73
C GLY A 33 -0.81 1.47 -5.50
N VAL A 34 -1.13 2.48 -4.68
CA VAL A 34 -0.42 2.80 -3.43
C VAL A 34 -1.44 2.91 -2.31
N ILE A 35 -1.15 2.32 -1.15
CA ILE A 35 -2.01 2.38 0.04
C ILE A 35 -1.31 3.01 1.23
N ILE A 36 -2.09 3.49 2.19
CA ILE A 36 -1.62 3.84 3.54
C ILE A 36 -2.17 2.81 4.51
N ALA A 37 -1.30 2.18 5.29
CA ALA A 37 -1.69 1.17 6.27
C ALA A 37 -1.15 1.53 7.67
N PRO A 38 -1.92 1.28 8.74
CA PRO A 38 -1.44 1.42 10.10
C PRO A 38 -0.40 0.34 10.42
N MET A 39 0.56 0.69 11.28
CA MET A 39 1.59 -0.13 11.88
C MET A 39 1.67 0.23 13.36
N ASP A 40 2.29 -0.63 14.18
CA ASP A 40 2.48 -0.35 15.61
C ASP A 40 3.22 0.98 15.87
N SER A 41 4.09 1.40 14.96
CA SER A 41 4.86 2.65 15.05
C SER A 41 4.23 3.85 14.33
N GLY A 42 3.08 3.69 13.66
CA GLY A 42 2.41 4.78 12.94
C GLY A 42 1.78 4.34 11.62
N TYR A 43 2.10 5.03 10.53
CA TYR A 43 1.52 4.74 9.20
C TYR A 43 2.61 4.56 8.15
N ALA A 44 2.43 3.57 7.28
CA ALA A 44 3.28 3.33 6.13
C ALA A 44 2.56 3.58 4.82
N LEU A 45 3.34 3.97 3.81
CA LEU A 45 2.91 4.05 2.43
C LEU A 45 3.48 2.82 1.70
N LEU A 46 2.62 2.00 1.09
CA LEU A 46 2.98 0.69 0.54
C LEU A 46 2.61 0.62 -0.95
N SER A 47 3.44 -0.07 -1.73
CA SER A 47 3.23 -0.41 -3.15
C SER A 47 3.87 -1.76 -3.45
N CYS A 48 3.31 -2.50 -4.41
CA CYS A 48 3.85 -3.76 -4.91
C CYS A 48 4.31 -3.71 -6.39
N SER A 49 4.29 -2.53 -7.01
CA SER A 49 4.72 -2.31 -8.40
C SER A 49 5.80 -1.25 -8.50
N ALA A 50 6.62 -1.29 -9.57
CA ALA A 50 7.65 -0.28 -9.84
C ALA A 50 7.01 1.10 -10.03
N GLU A 51 5.94 1.19 -10.80
CA GLU A 51 5.21 2.44 -11.05
C GLU A 51 4.57 2.99 -9.78
N GLY A 52 4.04 2.12 -8.92
CA GLY A 52 3.50 2.51 -7.62
C GLY A 52 4.58 2.95 -6.63
N ILE A 53 5.78 2.35 -6.69
CA ILE A 53 6.93 2.82 -5.92
C ILE A 53 7.31 4.23 -6.37
N GLU A 54 7.44 4.48 -7.67
CA GLU A 54 7.73 5.82 -8.19
C GLU A 54 6.69 6.85 -7.74
N ARG A 55 5.38 6.52 -7.82
CA ARG A 55 4.31 7.37 -7.30
C ARG A 55 4.46 7.64 -5.80
N ALA A 56 4.80 6.63 -5.01
CA ALA A 56 5.03 6.77 -3.57
C ALA A 56 6.24 7.67 -3.25
N PHE A 57 7.28 7.65 -4.09
CA PHE A 57 8.43 8.56 -3.98
C PHE A 57 8.04 9.99 -4.30
N GLN A 58 7.34 10.21 -5.42
CA GLN A 58 6.88 11.52 -5.84
C GLN A 58 5.95 12.16 -4.79
N ALA A 59 4.99 11.39 -4.27
CA ALA A 59 4.04 11.87 -3.25
C ALA A 59 4.71 12.29 -1.93
N LYS A 60 5.84 11.69 -1.57
CA LYS A 60 6.60 12.03 -0.35
C LYS A 60 7.65 13.12 -0.55
N GLN A 61 7.84 13.63 -1.78
CA GLN A 61 8.89 14.60 -2.13
C GLN A 61 10.28 14.22 -1.58
N ARG A 62 10.63 12.93 -1.58
CA ARG A 62 11.90 12.48 -0.99
C ARG A 62 13.09 12.92 -1.84
N LYS A 63 14.10 13.50 -1.19
CA LYS A 63 15.41 13.78 -1.82
C LYS A 63 16.09 12.46 -2.25
N PRO A 64 16.84 12.44 -3.37
CA PRO A 64 17.62 11.27 -3.76
C PRO A 64 18.58 10.86 -2.64
N GLY A 65 18.61 9.57 -2.27
CA GLY A 65 19.53 9.04 -1.26
C GLY A 65 18.92 8.49 0.04
N HIS A 66 17.59 8.49 0.19
CA HIS A 66 16.91 7.85 1.33
C HIS A 66 16.38 6.44 0.99
N THR A 67 16.71 5.47 1.84
CA THR A 67 16.40 4.04 1.69
C THR A 67 14.89 3.75 1.72
N LEU A 68 14.41 2.90 0.80
CA LEU A 68 13.14 2.19 0.97
C LEU A 68 13.33 1.10 2.03
N GLY A 69 12.40 0.99 2.97
CA GLY A 69 12.17 -0.29 3.64
C GLY A 69 11.34 -1.17 2.70
N VAL A 70 11.93 -2.25 2.19
CA VAL A 70 11.16 -3.31 1.52
C VAL A 70 10.60 -4.19 2.62
N VAL A 71 9.29 -4.09 2.87
CA VAL A 71 8.59 -5.03 3.75
C VAL A 71 8.28 -6.25 2.91
N ALA A 72 9.04 -7.31 3.11
CA ALA A 72 8.80 -8.62 2.51
C ALA A 72 8.70 -9.67 3.63
N THR A 73 7.82 -10.64 3.46
CA THR A 73 7.75 -11.82 4.32
C THR A 73 8.99 -12.68 4.08
N TYR A 74 9.51 -13.38 5.10
CA TYR A 74 10.71 -14.23 5.01
C TYR A 74 10.65 -15.26 3.84
N ALA A 75 9.44 -15.70 3.48
CA ALA A 75 9.18 -16.58 2.32
C ALA A 75 9.51 -15.97 0.94
N THR A 76 9.69 -14.64 0.84
CA THR A 76 10.06 -13.96 -0.41
C THR A 76 11.55 -14.14 -0.75
N HIS A 77 12.38 -14.49 0.25
CA HIS A 77 13.80 -14.76 0.09
C HIS A 77 14.07 -16.18 -0.47
N GLU A 78 13.14 -17.12 -0.24
CA GLU A 78 13.18 -18.50 -0.75
C GLU A 78 12.58 -18.55 -2.16
N GLY A 79 13.12 -17.74 -3.08
CA GLY A 79 12.63 -17.55 -4.44
C GLY A 79 12.08 -18.83 -5.06
N GLY A 80 10.96 -18.70 -5.77
CA GLY A 80 10.25 -19.78 -6.41
C GLY A 80 11.19 -20.86 -6.96
N LYS A 81 11.40 -21.92 -6.19
CA LYS A 81 11.73 -23.21 -6.75
C LYS A 81 10.43 -23.71 -7.34
N LYS A 82 10.29 -23.50 -8.65
CA LYS A 82 9.40 -24.30 -9.48
C LYS A 82 9.60 -25.77 -9.10
N SER A 83 8.51 -26.42 -8.68
CA SER A 83 8.29 -27.84 -8.88
C SER A 83 6.83 -28.06 -9.24
#